data_AF-A0A4S4KRA2-F1
#
_entry.id   AF-A0A4S4KRA2-F1
#
_cell.length_a   1.000
_cell.length_b   1.000
_cell.length_c   1.000
_cell.angle_alpha   90.00
_cell.angle_beta   90.00
_cell.angle_gamma   90.00
#
_symmetry.space_group_name_H-M   'P 1'
#
loop_
_entity.id
_entity.type
_entity.pdbx_description
1 polymer ?
#
loop_
_entity_poly.entity_id
_entity_poly.type
_entity_poly.pdbx_seq_one_letter_code
_entity_poly.pdbx_strand_id
1 'polypeptide(L)'
;MFTFSLLLAAFATRCAFAAPNLVKRLTDTQVLQFALNLEYLESTFYSRGLSQFNETDFENAGFDSSVRERFVQISEHEAIHVKLLQSVLGSDAPEPCNYTFPVTDPVSFVTISFALESAGESAYLGALSVLQNKTTVTTAGTILAVEARQASYVSSSILNSTAWNGPFDTPLSTSAVFSLASQFIDACPSTNPSLIVTPLPILSLSPTNVTVNDTVSVSVSTKQDFSPSNITIVDDTFIAPTTDGSGPFYLAFFHGSQVSFAPLNADNSTTIPDGLAGVVYTALVSSNATAPSPDTTLSGLYVLNIPVPPSADNSSN
;
A
#
# COMPACT_ATOMS: atom_id res chain seq x y z
N MET A 1 25.95 47.87 0.05
CA MET A 1 24.57 47.41 -0.19
C MET A 1 24.65 46.12 -0.99
N PHE A 2 24.57 44.96 -0.33
CA PHE A 2 24.40 43.67 -1.00
C PHE A 2 22.99 43.20 -0.69
N THR A 3 22.11 43.30 -1.69
CA THR A 3 20.75 42.74 -1.65
C THR A 3 20.83 41.26 -2.01
N PHE A 4 20.64 40.39 -1.03
CA PHE A 4 20.33 38.98 -1.25
C PHE A 4 18.88 38.89 -1.74
N SER A 5 18.68 38.54 -3.02
CA SER A 5 17.37 38.16 -3.53
C SER A 5 17.12 36.70 -3.15
N LEU A 6 16.29 36.45 -2.15
CA LEU A 6 15.69 35.13 -1.92
C LEU A 6 14.75 34.85 -3.11
N LEU A 7 15.12 33.90 -3.98
CA LEU A 7 14.14 33.24 -4.84
C LEU A 7 13.35 32.26 -3.96
N LEU A 8 12.15 32.64 -3.56
CA LEU A 8 11.14 31.68 -3.13
C LEU A 8 10.64 30.99 -4.41
N ALA A 9 11.16 29.80 -4.71
CA ALA A 9 10.51 28.91 -5.66
C ALA A 9 9.23 28.40 -5.01
N ALA A 10 8.10 29.05 -5.30
CA ALA A 10 6.79 28.53 -4.92
C ALA A 10 6.56 27.24 -5.71
N PHE A 11 6.79 26.09 -5.08
CA PHE A 11 6.34 24.80 -5.59
C PHE A 11 4.81 24.83 -5.57
N ALA A 12 4.19 25.05 -6.72
CA ALA A 12 2.76 24.88 -6.86
C ALA A 12 2.43 23.38 -6.78
N THR A 13 2.01 22.90 -5.61
CA THR A 13 1.50 21.55 -5.42
C THR A 13 0.27 21.39 -6.32
N ARG A 14 0.40 20.61 -7.39
CA ARG A 14 -0.74 20.24 -8.23
C ARG A 14 -1.39 19.02 -7.60
N CYS A 15 -2.61 19.17 -7.09
CA CYS A 15 -3.41 18.04 -6.64
C CYS A 15 -4.29 17.55 -7.79
N ALA A 16 -4.23 16.25 -8.07
CA ALA A 16 -5.20 15.57 -8.93
C ALA A 16 -6.11 14.71 -8.07
N PHE A 17 -7.40 14.67 -8.39
CA PHE A 17 -8.32 13.70 -7.80
C PHE A 17 -8.06 12.34 -8.43
N ALA A 18 -7.88 11.30 -7.60
CA ALA A 18 -7.78 9.93 -8.04
C ALA A 18 -9.15 9.44 -8.53
N ALA A 19 -9.50 9.73 -9.78
CA ALA A 19 -10.57 9.05 -10.49
C ALA A 19 -9.95 7.97 -11.38
N PRO A 20 -10.28 6.67 -11.21
CA PRO A 20 -9.73 5.63 -12.07
C PRO A 20 -10.23 5.83 -13.51
N ASN A 21 -9.32 6.15 -14.42
CA ASN A 21 -9.57 6.13 -15.87
C ASN A 21 -9.89 4.70 -16.33
N LEU A 22 -10.65 4.56 -17.42
CA LEU A 22 -11.18 3.30 -17.96
C LEU A 22 -10.10 2.24 -18.27
N VAL A 23 -9.66 1.52 -17.24
CA VAL A 23 -9.07 0.18 -17.36
C VAL A 23 -10.19 -0.78 -17.75
N LYS A 24 -9.86 -1.87 -18.45
CA LYS A 24 -10.75 -3.03 -18.65
C LYS A 24 -11.48 -3.31 -17.33
N ARG A 25 -12.80 -3.09 -17.30
CA ARG A 25 -13.57 -3.21 -16.04
C ARG A 25 -13.36 -4.61 -15.45
N LEU A 26 -12.78 -4.65 -14.26
CA LEU A 26 -12.69 -5.88 -13.48
C LEU A 26 -14.10 -6.39 -13.18
N THR A 27 -14.30 -7.69 -13.27
CA THR A 27 -15.51 -8.33 -12.76
C THR A 27 -15.46 -8.41 -11.24
N ASP A 28 -16.61 -8.43 -10.57
CA ASP A 28 -16.66 -8.61 -9.11
C ASP A 28 -15.94 -9.90 -8.67
N THR A 29 -16.07 -10.99 -9.43
CA THR A 29 -15.31 -12.24 -9.17
C THR A 29 -13.80 -11.99 -9.17
N GLN A 30 -13.27 -11.25 -10.14
CA GLN A 30 -11.82 -10.96 -10.19
C GLN A 30 -11.36 -10.08 -9.02
N VAL A 31 -12.19 -9.11 -8.62
CA VAL A 31 -11.92 -8.27 -7.44
C VAL A 31 -11.90 -9.12 -6.17
N LEU A 32 -12.88 -10.02 -6.00
CA LEU A 32 -12.96 -10.90 -4.84
C LEU A 32 -11.88 -11.98 -4.82
N GLN A 33 -11.48 -12.51 -5.98
CA GLN A 33 -10.33 -13.43 -6.08
C GLN A 33 -9.04 -12.74 -5.65
N PHE A 34 -8.85 -11.47 -6.04
CA PHE A 34 -7.71 -10.69 -5.59
C PHE A 34 -7.76 -10.45 -4.07
N ALA A 35 -8.92 -10.04 -3.55
CA ALA A 35 -9.12 -9.87 -2.11
C ALA A 35 -8.78 -11.17 -1.34
N LEU A 36 -9.28 -12.32 -1.79
CA LEU A 36 -8.99 -13.60 -1.13
C LEU A 36 -7.49 -13.95 -1.13
N ASN A 37 -6.73 -13.57 -2.16
CA ASN A 37 -5.27 -13.76 -2.15
C ASN A 37 -4.57 -12.89 -1.09
N LEU A 38 -5.05 -11.67 -0.85
CA LEU A 38 -4.55 -10.80 0.22
C LEU A 38 -4.90 -11.36 1.60
N GLU A 39 -6.15 -11.80 1.78
CA GLU A 39 -6.61 -12.41 3.03
C GLU A 39 -5.84 -13.68 3.38
N TYR A 40 -5.48 -14.51 2.39
CA TYR A 40 -4.60 -15.66 2.63
C TYR A 40 -3.19 -15.22 3.06
N LEU A 41 -2.66 -14.14 2.49
CA LEU A 41 -1.36 -13.61 2.85
C LEU A 41 -1.36 -13.13 4.31
N GLU A 42 -2.35 -12.33 4.70
CA GLU A 42 -2.49 -11.79 6.06
C GLU A 42 -2.80 -12.89 7.09
N SER A 43 -3.74 -13.78 6.79
CA SER A 43 -4.05 -14.93 7.65
C SER A 43 -2.82 -15.83 7.85
N THR A 44 -2.00 -16.03 6.80
CA THR A 44 -0.74 -16.78 6.92
C THR A 44 0.32 -16.00 7.70
N PHE A 45 0.44 -14.70 7.48
CA PHE A 45 1.36 -13.83 8.22
C PHE A 45 1.10 -13.91 9.73
N TYR A 46 -0.15 -13.69 10.15
CA TYR A 46 -0.52 -13.70 11.56
C TYR A 46 -0.34 -15.07 12.20
N SER A 47 -0.89 -16.12 11.59
CA SER A 47 -0.78 -17.48 12.13
C SER A 47 0.69 -17.92 12.26
N ARG A 48 1.53 -17.61 11.27
CA ARG A 48 2.95 -17.92 11.29
C ARG A 48 3.70 -17.12 12.33
N GLY A 49 3.48 -15.80 12.42
CA GLY A 49 4.12 -14.96 13.44
C GLY A 49 3.75 -15.36 14.87
N LEU A 50 2.46 -15.62 15.14
CA LEU A 50 1.97 -16.03 16.46
C LEU A 50 2.41 -17.44 16.87
N SER A 51 2.78 -18.28 15.90
CA SER A 51 3.42 -19.58 16.15
C SER A 51 4.90 -19.46 16.50
N GLN A 52 5.56 -18.38 16.09
CA GLN A 52 6.99 -18.13 16.33
C GLN A 52 7.22 -17.37 17.64
N PHE A 53 6.33 -16.44 17.99
CA PHE A 53 6.48 -15.57 19.16
C PHE A 53 5.36 -15.80 20.18
N ASN A 54 5.76 -16.15 21.41
CA ASN A 54 4.86 -16.27 22.55
C ASN A 54 4.73 -14.93 23.30
N GLU A 55 3.92 -14.89 24.36
CA GLU A 55 3.68 -13.69 25.17
C GLU A 55 4.97 -13.09 25.74
N THR A 56 5.86 -13.93 26.29
CA THR A 56 7.14 -13.50 26.83
C THR A 56 8.05 -12.87 25.76
N ASP A 57 7.98 -13.32 24.51
CA ASP A 57 8.75 -12.69 23.42
C ASP A 57 8.26 -11.25 23.17
N PHE A 58 6.94 -11.02 23.16
CA PHE A 58 6.36 -9.68 23.02
C PHE A 58 6.70 -8.78 24.21
N GLU A 59 6.62 -9.30 25.44
CA GLU A 59 7.00 -8.56 26.65
C GLU A 59 8.49 -8.19 26.63
N ASN A 60 9.37 -9.11 26.23
CA ASN A 60 10.81 -8.86 26.10
C ASN A 60 11.12 -7.83 25.00
N ALA A 61 10.29 -7.73 23.97
CA ALA A 61 10.36 -6.69 22.95
C ALA A 61 9.81 -5.32 23.43
N GLY A 62 9.28 -5.26 24.66
CA GLY A 62 8.78 -4.03 25.28
C GLY A 62 7.30 -3.73 25.03
N PHE A 63 6.53 -4.69 24.53
CA PHE A 63 5.09 -4.54 24.33
C PHE A 63 4.30 -4.92 25.60
N ASP A 64 3.15 -4.30 25.80
CA ASP A 64 2.21 -4.70 26.86
C ASP A 64 1.74 -6.15 26.66
N SER A 65 1.51 -6.89 27.75
CA SER A 65 1.12 -8.31 27.71
C SER A 65 -0.15 -8.57 26.88
N SER A 66 -1.07 -7.60 26.83
CA SER A 66 -2.30 -7.68 26.04
C SER A 66 -2.11 -7.60 24.52
N VAL A 67 -0.94 -7.13 24.03
CA VAL A 67 -0.69 -6.91 22.60
C VAL A 67 -0.78 -8.22 21.82
N ARG A 68 -0.19 -9.30 22.35
CA ARG A 68 -0.22 -10.60 21.66
C ARG A 68 -1.64 -11.14 21.55
N GLU A 69 -2.45 -11.02 22.60
CA GLU A 69 -3.85 -11.47 22.56
C GLU A 69 -4.67 -10.71 21.51
N ARG A 70 -4.39 -9.42 21.32
CA ARG A 70 -5.02 -8.66 20.24
C ARG A 70 -4.59 -9.13 18.86
N PHE A 71 -3.33 -9.49 18.67
CA PHE A 71 -2.92 -10.11 17.41
C PHE A 71 -3.52 -11.49 17.18
N VAL A 72 -3.77 -12.27 18.23
CA VAL A 72 -4.55 -13.52 18.10
C VAL A 72 -5.95 -13.22 17.57
N GLN A 73 -6.63 -12.21 18.11
CA GLN A 73 -7.95 -11.83 17.62
C GLN A 73 -7.92 -11.33 16.18
N ILE A 74 -6.92 -10.53 15.80
CA ILE A 74 -6.73 -10.11 14.40
C ILE A 74 -6.54 -11.33 13.50
N SER A 75 -5.67 -12.27 13.89
CA SER A 75 -5.47 -13.53 13.17
C SER A 75 -6.78 -14.32 12.96
N GLU A 76 -7.69 -14.30 13.94
CA GLU A 76 -8.99 -14.95 13.85
C GLU A 76 -9.92 -14.23 12.88
N HIS A 77 -9.91 -12.90 12.84
CA HIS A 77 -10.66 -12.09 11.87
C HIS A 77 -10.21 -12.38 10.44
N GLU A 78 -8.90 -12.38 10.16
CA GLU A 78 -8.39 -12.69 8.81
C GLU A 78 -8.77 -14.10 8.37
N ALA A 79 -8.72 -15.08 9.29
CA ALA A 79 -9.20 -16.42 8.99
C ALA A 79 -10.71 -16.49 8.71
N ILE A 80 -11.51 -15.57 9.27
CA ILE A 80 -12.94 -15.46 9.01
C ILE A 80 -13.20 -14.74 7.68
N HIS A 81 -12.44 -13.69 7.35
CA HIS A 81 -12.49 -13.02 6.04
C HIS A 81 -12.19 -14.01 4.91
N VAL A 82 -11.14 -14.83 5.04
CA VAL A 82 -10.83 -15.95 4.14
C VAL A 82 -12.05 -16.85 3.93
N LYS A 83 -12.68 -17.34 5.01
CA LYS A 83 -13.84 -18.25 4.92
C LYS A 83 -15.03 -17.59 4.23
N LEU A 84 -15.27 -16.32 4.52
CA LEU A 84 -16.34 -15.54 3.89
C LEU A 84 -16.11 -15.46 2.37
N LEU A 85 -14.91 -15.05 1.95
CA LEU A 85 -14.60 -14.91 0.52
C LEU A 85 -14.58 -16.26 -0.21
N GLN A 86 -14.05 -17.31 0.40
CA GLN A 86 -14.17 -18.68 -0.12
C GLN A 86 -15.64 -19.06 -0.33
N SER A 87 -16.51 -18.76 0.63
CA SER A 87 -17.95 -19.04 0.52
C SER A 87 -18.63 -18.24 -0.59
N VAL A 88 -18.23 -16.98 -0.81
CA VAL A 88 -18.80 -16.12 -1.85
C VAL A 88 -18.33 -16.53 -3.24
N LEU A 89 -17.06 -16.92 -3.37
CA LEU A 89 -16.44 -17.32 -4.64
C LEU A 89 -16.79 -18.76 -5.04
N GLY A 90 -17.02 -19.66 -4.08
CA GLY A 90 -17.31 -21.06 -4.36
C GLY A 90 -16.18 -21.72 -5.15
N SER A 91 -16.50 -22.31 -6.31
CA SER A 91 -15.50 -22.96 -7.18
C SER A 91 -14.52 -21.98 -7.82
N ASP A 92 -14.80 -20.68 -7.81
CA ASP A 92 -13.92 -19.65 -8.34
C ASP A 92 -12.87 -19.19 -7.32
N ALA A 93 -12.89 -19.73 -6.09
CA ALA A 93 -11.93 -19.38 -5.06
C ALA A 93 -10.51 -19.87 -5.43
N PRO A 94 -9.50 -18.99 -5.47
CA PRO A 94 -8.10 -19.42 -5.55
C PRO A 94 -7.68 -20.20 -4.30
N GLU A 95 -6.61 -20.96 -4.45
CA GLU A 95 -5.88 -21.59 -3.36
C GLU A 95 -4.79 -20.65 -2.81
N PRO A 96 -4.40 -20.75 -1.53
CA PRO A 96 -3.35 -19.91 -0.95
C PRO A 96 -2.00 -20.13 -1.64
N CYS A 97 -1.18 -19.07 -1.66
CA CYS A 97 0.17 -19.13 -2.18
C CYS A 97 1.17 -19.59 -1.10
N ASN A 98 2.44 -19.72 -1.48
CA ASN A 98 3.56 -19.79 -0.56
C ASN A 98 4.07 -18.38 -0.27
N TYR A 99 4.40 -18.13 1.00
CA TYR A 99 4.75 -16.79 1.47
C TYR A 99 6.05 -16.80 2.29
N THR A 100 6.84 -15.75 2.09
CA THR A 100 8.03 -15.45 2.89
C THR A 100 7.91 -14.05 3.47
N PHE A 101 8.06 -13.95 4.80
CA PHE A 101 8.00 -12.68 5.52
C PHE A 101 9.35 -12.40 6.18
N PRO A 102 9.89 -11.18 6.08
CA PRO A 102 11.14 -10.79 6.74
C PRO A 102 10.92 -10.48 8.23
N VAL A 103 10.26 -11.40 8.94
CA VAL A 103 9.97 -11.28 10.38
C VAL A 103 11.03 -12.02 11.17
N THR A 104 11.74 -11.30 12.03
CA THR A 104 12.83 -11.85 12.88
C THR A 104 12.54 -11.76 14.37
N ASP A 105 11.63 -10.88 14.76
CA ASP A 105 11.30 -10.55 16.14
C ASP A 105 9.91 -9.88 16.22
N PRO A 106 9.32 -9.74 17.43
CA PRO A 106 8.01 -9.09 17.59
C PRO A 106 7.95 -7.65 17.08
N VAL A 107 9.05 -6.89 17.06
CA VAL A 107 9.06 -5.51 16.54
C VAL A 107 8.88 -5.51 15.03
N SER A 108 9.63 -6.37 14.32
CA SER A 108 9.45 -6.57 12.88
C SER A 108 8.07 -7.11 12.54
N PHE A 109 7.49 -7.98 13.37
CA PHE A 109 6.12 -8.48 13.23
C PHE A 109 5.09 -7.34 13.34
N VAL A 110 5.16 -6.50 14.39
CA VAL A 110 4.26 -5.34 14.54
C VAL A 110 4.41 -4.35 13.38
N THR A 111 5.64 -4.14 12.92
CA THR A 111 5.91 -3.20 11.82
C THR A 111 5.30 -3.69 10.51
N ILE A 112 5.46 -4.98 10.20
CA ILE A 112 4.90 -5.57 8.98
C ILE A 112 3.38 -5.71 9.09
N SER A 113 2.84 -6.02 10.27
CA SER A 113 1.39 -6.09 10.48
C SER A 113 0.73 -4.75 10.16
N PHE A 114 1.27 -3.64 10.69
CA PHE A 114 0.77 -2.30 10.37
C PHE A 114 0.75 -2.02 8.87
N ALA A 115 1.81 -2.41 8.15
CA ALA A 115 1.90 -2.21 6.70
C ALA A 115 0.88 -3.05 5.93
N LEU A 116 0.65 -4.30 6.34
CA LEU A 116 -0.35 -5.20 5.74
C LEU A 116 -1.77 -4.66 5.97
N GLU A 117 -2.16 -4.40 7.22
CA GLU A 117 -3.50 -3.87 7.55
C GLU A 117 -3.81 -2.56 6.81
N SER A 118 -2.82 -1.65 6.72
CA SER A 118 -2.99 -0.40 5.98
C SER A 118 -3.18 -0.64 4.47
N ALA A 119 -2.47 -1.64 3.91
CA ALA A 119 -2.63 -2.03 2.52
C ALA A 119 -3.97 -2.75 2.27
N GLY A 120 -4.41 -3.62 3.17
CA GLY A 120 -5.72 -4.28 3.17
C GLY A 120 -6.86 -3.28 3.21
N GLU A 121 -6.83 -2.33 4.13
CA GLU A 121 -7.75 -1.19 4.20
C GLU A 121 -7.83 -0.45 2.85
N SER A 122 -6.68 -0.01 2.35
CA SER A 122 -6.58 0.73 1.09
C SER A 122 -7.08 -0.07 -0.11
N ALA A 123 -6.90 -1.40 -0.09
CA ALA A 123 -7.37 -2.32 -1.12
C ALA A 123 -8.89 -2.42 -1.13
N TYR A 124 -9.52 -2.65 0.02
CA TYR A 124 -10.97 -2.72 0.11
C TYR A 124 -11.62 -1.37 -0.23
N LEU A 125 -11.03 -0.25 0.24
CA LEU A 125 -11.53 1.09 -0.08
C LEU A 125 -11.49 1.36 -1.59
N GLY A 126 -10.38 1.01 -2.25
CA GLY A 126 -10.27 1.11 -3.71
C GLY A 126 -11.25 0.19 -4.45
N ALA A 127 -11.45 -1.03 -3.95
CA ALA A 127 -12.36 -2.02 -4.53
C ALA A 127 -13.83 -1.53 -4.58
N LEU A 128 -14.27 -0.72 -3.60
CA LEU A 128 -15.65 -0.19 -3.57
C LEU A 128 -16.02 0.59 -4.84
N SER A 129 -15.04 1.21 -5.50
CA SER A 129 -15.27 2.01 -6.71
C SER A 129 -15.47 1.17 -7.98
N VAL A 130 -14.98 -0.08 -8.00
CA VAL A 130 -15.00 -0.95 -9.18
C VAL A 130 -16.04 -2.08 -9.08
N LEU A 131 -16.44 -2.47 -7.87
CA LEU A 131 -17.48 -3.45 -7.63
C LEU A 131 -18.85 -3.00 -8.18
N GLN A 132 -19.53 -3.91 -8.85
CA GLN A 132 -20.82 -3.65 -9.50
C GLN A 132 -22.01 -4.11 -8.63
N ASN A 133 -21.91 -5.27 -7.99
CA ASN A 133 -22.96 -5.82 -7.14
C ASN A 133 -23.01 -5.10 -5.78
N LYS A 134 -24.18 -4.53 -5.45
CA LYS A 134 -24.35 -3.75 -4.22
C LYS A 134 -24.25 -4.57 -2.95
N THR A 135 -24.66 -5.83 -2.97
CA THR A 135 -24.44 -6.75 -1.85
C THR A 135 -22.94 -6.97 -1.64
N THR A 136 -22.19 -7.22 -2.72
CA THR A 136 -20.73 -7.36 -2.65
C THR A 136 -20.05 -6.08 -2.15
N VAL A 137 -20.49 -4.90 -2.61
CA VAL A 137 -20.00 -3.60 -2.09
C VAL A 137 -20.25 -3.49 -0.59
N THR A 138 -21.44 -3.86 -0.09
CA THR A 138 -21.73 -3.84 1.34
C THR A 138 -20.83 -4.82 2.10
N THR A 139 -20.66 -6.05 1.60
CA THR A 139 -19.77 -7.04 2.22
C THR A 139 -18.33 -6.52 2.29
N ALA A 140 -17.78 -6.02 1.19
CA ALA A 140 -16.44 -5.42 1.15
C ALA A 140 -16.32 -4.23 2.13
N GLY A 141 -17.36 -3.39 2.23
CA GLY A 141 -17.40 -2.30 3.20
C GLY A 141 -17.41 -2.75 4.66
N THR A 142 -17.91 -3.95 4.95
CA THR A 142 -17.81 -4.52 6.31
C THR A 142 -16.39 -4.94 6.66
N ILE A 143 -15.65 -5.51 5.71
CA ILE A 143 -14.25 -5.91 5.91
C ILE A 143 -13.37 -4.66 6.01
N LEU A 144 -13.51 -3.71 5.08
CA LEU A 144 -12.84 -2.41 5.12
C LEU A 144 -12.88 -1.74 6.51
N ALA A 145 -14.05 -1.72 7.15
CA ALA A 145 -14.21 -1.08 8.44
C ALA A 145 -13.49 -1.82 9.58
N VAL A 146 -13.21 -3.11 9.42
CA VAL A 146 -12.44 -3.92 10.36
C VAL A 146 -10.94 -3.71 10.12
N GLU A 147 -10.48 -3.80 8.87
CA GLU A 147 -9.10 -3.48 8.44
C GLU A 147 -8.62 -2.13 8.97
N ALA A 148 -9.41 -1.07 8.74
CA ALA A 148 -9.09 0.28 9.20
C ALA A 148 -8.94 0.36 10.74
N ARG A 149 -9.74 -0.41 11.49
CA ARG A 149 -9.65 -0.46 12.96
C ARG A 149 -8.44 -1.26 13.43
N GLN A 150 -8.05 -2.29 12.69
CA GLN A 150 -6.85 -3.07 12.99
C GLN A 150 -5.60 -2.24 12.72
N ALA A 151 -5.50 -1.59 11.56
CA ALA A 151 -4.44 -0.62 11.26
C ALA A 151 -4.37 0.49 12.32
N SER A 152 -5.51 1.10 12.67
CA SER A 152 -5.62 2.10 13.74
C SER A 152 -5.15 1.58 15.09
N TYR A 153 -5.51 0.34 15.47
CA TYR A 153 -5.10 -0.26 16.74
C TYR A 153 -3.60 -0.48 16.78
N VAL A 154 -3.01 -1.05 15.72
CA VAL A 154 -1.56 -1.27 15.64
C VAL A 154 -0.82 0.06 15.70
N SER A 155 -1.25 1.05 14.91
CA SER A 155 -0.63 2.38 14.88
C SER A 155 -0.69 3.08 16.24
N SER A 156 -1.87 3.19 16.83
CA SER A 156 -2.06 3.99 18.04
C SER A 156 -1.69 3.29 19.33
N SER A 157 -2.17 2.06 19.50
CA SER A 157 -2.11 1.35 20.78
C SER A 157 -0.83 0.54 20.94
N ILE A 158 -0.12 0.25 19.85
CA ILE A 158 1.12 -0.52 19.88
C ILE A 158 2.32 0.34 19.48
N LEU A 159 2.23 1.05 18.35
CA LEU A 159 3.33 1.86 17.83
C LEU A 159 3.39 3.28 18.42
N ASN A 160 2.46 3.64 19.32
CA ASN A 160 2.36 4.96 19.95
C ASN A 160 2.28 6.12 18.91
N SER A 161 1.68 5.85 17.76
CA SER A 161 1.45 6.82 16.69
C SER A 161 -0.02 7.27 16.69
N THR A 162 -0.45 8.00 15.67
CA THR A 162 -1.84 8.41 15.51
C THR A 162 -2.72 7.28 14.97
N ALA A 163 -3.97 7.23 15.42
CA ALA A 163 -4.95 6.22 15.04
C ALA A 163 -5.51 6.39 13.62
N TRP A 164 -5.26 7.51 12.97
CA TRP A 164 -5.78 7.86 11.65
C TRP A 164 -4.69 8.51 10.82
N ASN A 165 -4.85 8.45 9.50
CA ASN A 165 -3.92 9.07 8.55
C ASN A 165 -4.24 10.55 8.29
N GLY A 166 -5.47 10.95 8.56
CA GLY A 166 -6.01 12.28 8.27
C GLY A 166 -7.54 12.24 8.29
N PRO A 167 -8.23 13.19 7.63
CA PRO A 167 -9.69 13.18 7.53
C PRO A 167 -10.22 12.15 6.51
N PHE A 168 -9.36 11.59 5.66
CA PHE A 168 -9.71 10.61 4.63
C PHE A 168 -8.59 9.58 4.50
N ASP A 169 -8.96 8.31 4.28
CA ASP A 169 -8.03 7.23 3.95
C ASP A 169 -7.83 7.09 2.44
N THR A 170 -6.77 6.38 2.04
CA THR A 170 -6.24 6.39 0.68
C THR A 170 -6.68 5.16 -0.11
N PRO A 171 -7.62 5.26 -1.08
CA PRO A 171 -7.96 4.14 -1.94
C PRO A 171 -6.80 3.77 -2.87
N LEU A 172 -6.49 2.48 -2.97
CA LEU A 172 -5.49 1.98 -3.91
C LEU A 172 -6.10 1.05 -4.98
N SER A 173 -5.54 1.07 -6.18
CA SER A 173 -5.92 0.12 -7.22
C SER A 173 -5.33 -1.26 -6.96
N THR A 174 -5.93 -2.30 -7.54
CA THR A 174 -5.46 -3.70 -7.45
C THR A 174 -3.96 -3.83 -7.76
N SER A 175 -3.47 -3.22 -8.84
CA SER A 175 -2.06 -3.26 -9.21
C SER A 175 -1.16 -2.56 -8.19
N ALA A 176 -1.63 -1.46 -7.60
CA ALA A 176 -0.88 -0.71 -6.60
C ALA A 176 -0.77 -1.51 -5.29
N VAL A 177 -1.86 -2.10 -4.82
CA VAL A 177 -1.87 -3.00 -3.66
C VAL A 177 -1.02 -4.24 -3.92
N PHE A 178 -1.15 -4.85 -5.10
CA PHE A 178 -0.34 -6.01 -5.46
C PHE A 178 1.15 -5.70 -5.40
N SER A 179 1.56 -4.48 -5.79
CA SER A 179 2.97 -4.06 -5.68
C SER A 179 3.51 -3.99 -4.25
N LEU A 180 2.64 -3.82 -3.26
CA LEU A 180 2.99 -3.89 -1.84
C LEU A 180 3.02 -5.34 -1.35
N ALA A 181 2.04 -6.15 -1.75
CA ALA A 181 1.88 -7.52 -1.29
C ALA A 181 2.87 -8.51 -1.93
N SER A 182 3.25 -8.28 -3.20
CA SER A 182 3.99 -9.25 -4.01
C SER A 182 5.36 -9.61 -3.46
N GLN A 183 5.99 -8.71 -2.71
CA GLN A 183 7.28 -8.95 -2.08
C GLN A 183 7.24 -10.08 -1.03
N PHE A 184 6.05 -10.48 -0.58
CA PHE A 184 5.86 -11.56 0.38
C PHE A 184 5.40 -12.88 -0.27
N ILE A 185 5.19 -12.92 -1.59
CA ILE A 185 4.64 -14.08 -2.30
C ILE A 185 5.72 -14.79 -3.10
N ASP A 186 6.03 -16.03 -2.74
CA ASP A 186 7.07 -16.85 -3.38
C ASP A 186 6.58 -17.58 -4.64
N ALA A 187 5.36 -18.14 -4.58
CA ALA A 187 4.72 -18.88 -5.67
C ALA A 187 3.26 -19.20 -5.32
N CYS A 188 2.34 -19.18 -6.28
CA CYS A 188 0.94 -19.58 -6.12
C CYS A 188 0.64 -20.87 -6.89
N PRO A 189 -0.33 -21.71 -6.51
CA PRO A 189 -0.70 -22.88 -7.32
C PRO A 189 -0.98 -22.52 -8.78
N SER A 190 -0.45 -23.28 -9.73
CA SER A 190 -0.63 -23.00 -11.17
C SER A 190 -2.07 -23.17 -11.66
N THR A 191 -2.92 -23.76 -10.82
CA THR A 191 -4.37 -23.87 -11.01
C THR A 191 -5.12 -22.60 -10.64
N ASN A 192 -4.48 -21.65 -9.95
CA ASN A 192 -5.12 -20.39 -9.59
C ASN A 192 -5.46 -19.57 -10.85
N PRO A 193 -6.59 -18.83 -10.83
CA PRO A 193 -6.90 -17.88 -11.88
C PRO A 193 -5.80 -16.82 -12.00
N SER A 194 -5.59 -16.34 -13.23
CA SER A 194 -4.63 -15.27 -13.49
C SER A 194 -5.05 -13.97 -12.81
N LEU A 195 -4.10 -13.26 -12.19
CA LEU A 195 -4.36 -11.96 -11.59
C LEU A 195 -4.29 -10.87 -12.65
N ILE A 196 -5.30 -9.98 -12.67
CA ILE A 196 -5.30 -8.80 -13.54
C ILE A 196 -4.63 -7.65 -12.79
N VAL A 197 -3.30 -7.64 -12.89
CA VAL A 197 -2.41 -6.68 -12.25
C VAL A 197 -1.32 -6.30 -13.24
N THR A 198 -0.76 -5.10 -13.10
CA THR A 198 0.37 -4.65 -13.91
C THR A 198 1.65 -4.84 -13.10
N PRO A 199 2.66 -5.56 -13.62
CA PRO A 199 3.94 -5.69 -12.94
C PRO A 199 4.73 -4.39 -13.06
N LEU A 200 5.35 -4.01 -11.96
CA LEU A 200 6.02 -2.73 -11.74
C LEU A 200 7.40 -2.95 -11.05
N PRO A 201 8.42 -2.15 -11.40
CA PRO A 201 9.72 -2.14 -10.71
C PRO A 201 9.62 -1.80 -9.22
N ILE A 202 10.51 -2.35 -8.37
CA ILE A 202 10.58 -1.94 -6.95
C ILE A 202 11.10 -0.51 -6.84
N LEU A 203 10.36 0.33 -6.12
CA LEU A 203 10.78 1.67 -5.70
C LEU A 203 11.54 1.60 -4.37
N SER A 204 12.58 2.41 -4.23
CA SER A 204 13.29 2.59 -2.96
C SER A 204 13.62 4.05 -2.73
N LEU A 205 13.46 4.49 -1.48
CA LEU A 205 13.78 5.84 -1.01
C LEU A 205 14.90 5.80 0.02
N SER A 206 15.77 6.81 0.01
CA SER A 206 16.82 6.97 1.02
C SER A 206 17.00 8.45 1.40
N PRO A 207 17.01 8.80 2.70
CA PRO A 207 16.81 7.92 3.86
C PRO A 207 15.35 7.42 3.98
N THR A 208 15.09 6.42 4.84
CA THR A 208 13.77 5.78 4.99
C THR A 208 12.88 6.40 6.07
N ASN A 209 13.48 7.05 7.07
CA ASN A 209 12.76 7.70 8.18
C ASN A 209 12.68 9.20 7.92
N VAL A 210 11.69 9.59 7.12
CA VAL A 210 11.58 10.94 6.54
C VAL A 210 10.23 11.57 6.85
N THR A 211 10.18 12.89 6.86
CA THR A 211 8.97 13.69 7.01
C THR A 211 8.85 14.73 5.89
N VAL A 212 7.78 15.53 5.91
CA VAL A 212 7.58 16.63 4.97
C VAL A 212 8.79 17.58 4.93
N ASN A 213 9.12 18.08 3.75
CA ASN A 213 10.30 18.90 3.44
C ASN A 213 11.66 18.20 3.50
N ASP A 214 11.73 16.92 3.90
CA ASP A 214 12.97 16.17 3.75
C ASP A 214 13.25 15.88 2.26
N THR A 215 14.54 15.80 1.92
CA THR A 215 15.00 15.39 0.60
C THR A 215 15.33 13.91 0.61
N VAL A 216 14.78 13.17 -0.36
CA VAL A 216 15.04 11.74 -0.56
C VAL A 216 15.67 11.49 -1.92
N SER A 217 16.60 10.54 -1.96
CA SER A 217 17.08 9.93 -3.20
C SER A 217 16.13 8.83 -3.61
N VAL A 218 15.75 8.82 -4.88
CA VAL A 218 14.84 7.86 -5.50
C VAL A 218 15.65 6.86 -6.33
N SER A 219 15.43 5.57 -6.10
CA SER A 219 15.99 4.51 -6.95
C SER A 219 14.91 3.50 -7.32
N VAL A 220 15.07 2.91 -8.50
CA VAL A 220 14.16 1.88 -9.02
C VAL A 220 14.98 0.68 -9.45
N SER A 221 14.61 -0.50 -8.98
CA SER A 221 15.24 -1.75 -9.39
C SER A 221 14.59 -2.27 -10.67
N THR A 222 15.39 -2.55 -11.71
CA THR A 222 14.91 -3.18 -12.95
C THR A 222 14.53 -4.65 -12.77
N LYS A 223 14.75 -5.23 -11.58
CA LYS A 223 14.13 -6.50 -11.23
C LYS A 223 12.63 -6.24 -11.10
N GLN A 224 11.85 -6.64 -12.11
CA GLN A 224 10.41 -6.85 -11.95
C GLN A 224 10.24 -7.95 -10.90
N ASP A 225 10.28 -7.60 -9.62
CA ASP A 225 10.19 -8.57 -8.54
C ASP A 225 8.76 -8.68 -8.03
N PHE A 226 7.82 -8.78 -8.97
CA PHE A 226 6.62 -9.57 -8.75
C PHE A 226 7.06 -11.05 -8.82
N SER A 227 7.83 -11.48 -7.82
CA SER A 227 8.58 -12.73 -7.79
C SER A 227 7.82 -14.04 -7.59
N PRO A 228 6.48 -14.16 -7.59
CA PRO A 228 5.93 -15.49 -7.55
C PRO A 228 6.19 -16.20 -8.87
N SER A 229 6.99 -17.26 -8.81
CA SER A 229 7.61 -17.96 -9.97
C SER A 229 6.59 -18.54 -10.98
N ASN A 230 5.29 -18.42 -10.69
CA ASN A 230 4.18 -19.04 -11.38
C ASN A 230 2.84 -18.28 -11.27
N ILE A 231 2.82 -17.00 -10.86
CA ILE A 231 1.59 -16.18 -11.05
C ILE A 231 1.49 -15.82 -12.53
N THR A 232 0.35 -16.17 -13.15
CA THR A 232 0.03 -15.69 -14.50
C THR A 232 -0.53 -14.28 -14.40
N ILE A 233 0.23 -13.30 -14.91
CA ILE A 233 -0.15 -11.89 -14.97
C ILE A 233 -0.78 -11.61 -16.35
N VAL A 234 -1.97 -11.02 -16.37
CA VAL A 234 -2.75 -10.83 -17.62
C VAL A 234 -2.45 -9.51 -18.33
N ASP A 235 -1.87 -8.54 -17.61
CA ASP A 235 -1.48 -7.24 -18.18
C ASP A 235 0.04 -7.05 -18.03
N ASP A 236 0.79 -7.72 -18.89
CA ASP A 236 2.25 -7.63 -19.01
C ASP A 236 2.71 -6.49 -19.94
N THR A 237 1.79 -5.61 -20.33
CA THR A 237 2.05 -4.52 -21.30
C THR A 237 2.94 -3.40 -20.75
N PHE A 238 3.40 -3.52 -19.49
CA PHE A 238 4.33 -2.57 -18.89
C PHE A 238 5.68 -2.59 -19.62
N ILE A 239 5.90 -1.57 -20.44
CA ILE A 239 7.21 -1.21 -20.97
C ILE A 239 7.73 -0.09 -20.08
N ALA A 240 8.72 -0.39 -19.23
CA ALA A 240 9.45 0.65 -18.52
C ALA A 240 9.95 1.68 -19.55
N PRO A 241 9.56 2.97 -19.46
CA PRO A 241 9.98 3.95 -20.43
C PRO A 241 11.50 4.06 -20.39
N THR A 242 12.11 4.17 -21.56
CA THR A 242 13.54 4.36 -21.69
C THR A 242 13.92 5.69 -21.03
N THR A 243 14.88 5.64 -20.10
CA THR A 243 15.49 6.82 -19.46
C THR A 243 16.47 7.53 -20.40
N ASP A 244 16.33 7.36 -21.70
CA ASP A 244 17.22 7.89 -22.74
C ASP A 244 17.04 9.39 -23.01
N GLY A 245 16.37 10.11 -22.09
CA GLY A 245 16.35 11.58 -22.04
C GLY A 245 15.01 12.25 -22.34
N SER A 246 13.86 11.61 -22.10
CA SER A 246 12.56 12.02 -22.68
C SER A 246 11.45 12.47 -21.70
N GLY A 247 11.78 13.07 -20.55
CA GLY A 247 10.77 13.86 -19.80
C GLY A 247 11.07 14.07 -18.32
N PRO A 248 10.44 15.07 -17.68
CA PRO A 248 10.48 15.21 -16.23
C PRO A 248 9.76 14.02 -15.58
N PHE A 249 10.43 13.33 -14.66
CA PHE A 249 9.80 12.34 -13.79
C PHE A 249 9.34 13.00 -12.49
N TYR A 250 8.35 12.39 -11.85
CA TYR A 250 7.81 12.86 -10.58
C TYR A 250 7.67 11.70 -9.61
N LEU A 251 7.82 12.00 -8.31
CA LEU A 251 7.32 11.13 -7.26
C LEU A 251 5.88 11.56 -6.96
N ALA A 252 4.93 10.67 -7.20
CA ALA A 252 3.54 10.85 -6.83
C ALA A 252 3.34 10.39 -5.38
N PHE A 253 2.55 11.12 -4.61
CA PHE A 253 2.21 10.86 -3.21
C PHE A 253 0.70 10.73 -3.10
N PHE A 254 0.20 9.53 -2.85
CA PHE A 254 -1.22 9.23 -2.65
C PHE A 254 -1.54 9.40 -1.17
N HIS A 255 -2.46 10.31 -0.85
CA HIS A 255 -2.88 10.61 0.52
C HIS A 255 -4.35 11.04 0.53
N GLY A 256 -5.15 10.42 1.41
CA GLY A 256 -6.60 10.57 1.41
C GLY A 256 -7.19 10.39 0.01
N SER A 257 -7.99 11.36 -0.46
CA SER A 257 -8.56 11.32 -1.81
C SER A 257 -7.72 12.03 -2.89
N GLN A 258 -6.48 12.39 -2.59
CA GLN A 258 -5.64 13.25 -3.44
C GLN A 258 -4.33 12.57 -3.84
N VAL A 259 -3.73 13.10 -4.92
CA VAL A 259 -2.34 12.82 -5.28
C VAL A 259 -1.57 14.12 -5.42
N SER A 260 -0.51 14.25 -4.64
CA SER A 260 0.49 15.32 -4.75
C SER A 260 1.68 14.84 -5.58
N PHE A 261 2.41 15.74 -6.23
CA PHE A 261 3.56 15.38 -7.07
C PHE A 261 4.77 16.26 -6.74
N ALA A 262 5.95 15.64 -6.64
CA ALA A 262 7.22 16.33 -6.54
C ALA A 262 8.12 15.96 -7.74
N PRO A 263 8.70 16.95 -8.46
CA PRO A 263 9.59 16.66 -9.58
C PRO A 263 10.88 15.99 -9.09
N LEU A 264 11.40 15.03 -9.86
CA LEU A 264 12.75 14.51 -9.65
C LEU A 264 13.78 15.49 -10.21
N ASN A 265 14.81 15.74 -9.40
CA ASN A 265 16.00 16.48 -9.78
C ASN A 265 16.91 15.61 -10.67
N ALA A 266 17.90 16.25 -11.30
CA ALA A 266 18.85 15.56 -12.18
C ALA A 266 19.72 14.50 -11.47
N ASP A 267 19.82 14.56 -10.14
CA ASP A 267 20.51 13.58 -9.29
C ASP A 267 19.58 12.48 -8.75
N ASN A 268 18.36 12.38 -9.30
CA ASN A 268 17.28 11.49 -8.85
C ASN A 268 16.83 11.74 -7.40
N SER A 269 17.05 12.95 -6.86
CA SER A 269 16.46 13.35 -5.59
C SER A 269 15.12 14.07 -5.77
N THR A 270 14.30 14.10 -4.73
CA THR A 270 13.12 14.97 -4.66
C THR A 270 12.82 15.36 -3.22
N THR A 271 12.06 16.44 -3.02
CA THR A 271 11.64 16.90 -1.70
C THR A 271 10.22 16.42 -1.42
N ILE A 272 9.99 15.85 -0.24
CA ILE A 272 8.68 15.38 0.20
C ILE A 272 7.76 16.61 0.37
N PRO A 273 6.61 16.68 -0.33
CA PRO A 273 5.70 17.81 -0.23
C PRO A 273 5.17 18.04 1.19
N ASP A 274 4.91 19.30 1.50
CA ASP A 274 4.08 19.68 2.66
C ASP A 274 2.65 19.11 2.55
N GLY A 275 1.95 19.09 3.69
CA GLY A 275 0.53 18.71 3.75
C GLY A 275 0.27 17.20 3.79
N LEU A 276 1.32 16.39 3.80
CA LEU A 276 1.22 14.93 3.95
C LEU A 276 1.13 14.54 5.43
N ALA A 277 0.36 13.48 5.71
CA ALA A 277 0.16 12.96 7.07
C ALA A 277 -0.21 11.48 7.01
N GLY A 278 0.22 10.71 8.01
CA GLY A 278 -0.10 9.30 8.17
C GLY A 278 0.57 8.40 7.14
N VAL A 279 -0.10 7.30 6.81
CA VAL A 279 0.30 6.38 5.74
C VAL A 279 0.10 7.05 4.38
N VAL A 280 1.22 7.30 3.70
CA VAL A 280 1.29 7.87 2.36
C VAL A 280 1.94 6.87 1.43
N TYR A 281 1.30 6.58 0.31
CA TYR A 281 1.87 5.70 -0.70
C TYR A 281 2.58 6.55 -1.76
N THR A 282 3.71 6.07 -2.27
CA THR A 282 4.47 6.81 -3.29
C THR A 282 4.85 5.95 -4.47
N ALA A 283 4.83 6.53 -5.67
CA ALA A 283 5.23 5.86 -6.91
C ALA A 283 6.01 6.82 -7.82
N LEU A 284 7.00 6.31 -8.54
CA LEU A 284 7.61 7.04 -9.64
C LEU A 284 6.63 7.11 -10.81
N VAL A 285 6.44 8.29 -11.39
CA VAL A 285 5.51 8.52 -12.51
C VAL A 285 6.13 9.37 -13.61
N SER A 286 5.65 9.20 -14.85
CA SER A 286 6.08 9.98 -16.03
C SER A 286 5.29 11.28 -16.25
N SER A 287 4.23 11.52 -15.47
CA SER A 287 3.34 12.67 -15.63
C SER A 287 2.72 13.11 -14.31
N ASN A 288 2.54 14.41 -14.15
CA ASN A 288 1.79 15.04 -13.05
C ASN A 288 0.51 15.75 -13.52
N ALA A 289 0.09 15.50 -14.76
CA ALA A 289 -1.07 16.18 -15.36
C ALA A 289 -2.41 15.64 -14.86
N THR A 290 -2.44 14.35 -14.52
CA THR A 290 -3.60 13.62 -14.01
C THR A 290 -3.16 12.70 -12.87
N ALA A 291 -4.14 12.14 -12.14
CA ALA A 291 -3.83 11.06 -11.21
C ALA A 291 -3.12 9.90 -11.95
N PRO A 292 -2.20 9.17 -11.28
CA PRO A 292 -1.47 8.10 -11.92
C PRO A 292 -2.38 7.00 -12.46
N SER A 293 -2.08 6.56 -13.68
CA SER A 293 -2.71 5.47 -14.42
C SER A 293 -1.67 4.37 -14.74
N PRO A 294 -2.08 3.17 -15.17
CA PRO A 294 -1.14 2.12 -15.59
C PRO A 294 -0.08 2.61 -16.61
N ASP A 295 -0.45 3.50 -17.54
CA ASP A 295 0.45 4.02 -18.58
C ASP A 295 1.47 5.05 -18.05
N THR A 296 1.19 5.64 -16.88
CA THR A 296 2.03 6.71 -16.30
C THR A 296 2.80 6.27 -15.06
N THR A 297 2.42 5.16 -14.45
CA THR A 297 3.05 4.61 -13.24
C THR A 297 4.27 3.78 -13.64
N LEU A 298 5.44 4.13 -13.11
CA LEU A 298 6.74 3.56 -13.51
C LEU A 298 7.36 2.62 -12.48
N SER A 299 6.79 2.57 -11.27
CA SER A 299 7.26 1.71 -10.17
C SER A 299 6.08 1.22 -9.33
N GLY A 300 6.33 0.18 -8.55
CA GLY A 300 5.48 -0.22 -7.44
C GLY A 300 5.46 0.87 -6.36
N LEU A 301 4.57 0.68 -5.39
CA LEU A 301 4.41 1.61 -4.29
C LEU A 301 5.51 1.44 -3.25
N TYR A 302 5.95 2.57 -2.69
CA TYR A 302 6.71 2.63 -1.44
C TYR A 302 5.85 3.33 -0.37
N VAL A 303 5.81 2.77 0.84
CA VAL A 303 5.01 3.30 1.96
C VAL A 303 5.85 4.26 2.80
N LEU A 304 5.35 5.47 3.00
CA LEU A 304 5.86 6.45 3.95
C LEU A 304 4.88 6.54 5.13
N ASN A 305 5.42 6.64 6.35
CA ASN A 305 4.63 6.96 7.52
C ASN A 305 5.02 8.35 8.02
N ILE A 306 4.24 9.36 7.63
CA ILE A 306 4.49 10.76 7.95
C ILE A 306 3.80 11.10 9.27
N PRO A 307 4.47 11.72 10.25
CA PRO A 307 3.84 12.11 11.50
C PRO A 307 2.60 12.99 11.27
N VAL A 308 1.47 12.60 11.86
CA VAL A 308 0.23 13.38 11.76
C VAL A 308 0.31 14.59 12.70
N PRO A 309 0.05 15.82 12.23
CA PRO A 309 0.11 17.01 13.06
C PRO A 309 -1.00 17.03 14.13
N PRO A 310 -0.78 17.71 15.27
CA PRO A 310 -1.72 17.72 16.40
C PRO A 310 -3.03 18.49 16.14
N SER A 311 -3.11 19.24 15.05
CA SER A 311 -4.31 20.00 14.65
C SER A 311 -4.64 19.76 13.18
N ALA A 312 -5.93 19.62 12.88
CA ALA A 312 -6.45 19.49 11.52
C ALA A 312 -6.43 20.79 10.70
N ASP A 313 -5.49 21.71 10.95
CA ASP A 313 -5.52 23.04 10.34
C ASP A 313 -5.35 22.94 8.81
N ASN A 314 -6.40 23.36 8.11
CA ASN A 314 -6.77 23.07 6.73
C ASN A 314 -5.96 23.84 5.67
N SER A 315 -4.72 24.25 5.95
CA SER A 315 -3.95 25.07 5.00
C SER A 315 -3.39 24.30 3.80
N SER A 316 -3.68 23.00 3.69
CA SER A 316 -3.10 22.10 2.67
C SER A 316 -4.08 21.12 2.00
N ASN A 317 -5.40 21.35 2.10
CA ASN A 317 -6.41 20.62 1.29
C ASN A 317 -6.58 21.20 -0.12
#